data_AF-A0A7J3XHJ6-F1
#
_entry.id   AF-A0A7J3XHJ6-F1
#
_cell.length_a   1.000
_cell.length_b   1.000
_cell.length_c   1.000
_cell.angle_alpha   90.00
_cell.angle_beta   90.00
_cell.angle_gamma   90.00
#
_symmetry.space_group_name_H-M   'P 1'
#
loop_
_entity.id
_entity.type
_entity.pdbx_description
1 polymer ?
#
loop_
_entity_poly.entity_id
_entity_poly.type
_entity_poly.pdbx_seq_one_letter_code
_entity_poly.pdbx_strand_id
1 'polypeptide(L)' 'PAVEKEVGYFRLHGIGGGEVNYRYKYTDGDLARLCELVRGASSREVYVMFNNVWMLQDAQRFRVICRDVVV' A
#
# COMPACT_ATOMS: atom_id res chain seq x y z
N PRO A 1 -15.92 -26.22 -9.68
CA PRO A 1 -16.45 -24.84 -9.82
C PRO A 1 -15.32 -23.79 -9.74
N ALA A 2 -15.33 -22.80 -10.64
CA ALA A 2 -14.48 -21.62 -10.53
C ALA A 2 -15.24 -20.51 -9.78
N VAL A 3 -14.55 -19.77 -8.93
CA VAL A 3 -15.12 -18.60 -8.22
C VAL A 3 -14.34 -17.38 -8.68
N GLU A 4 -15.00 -16.50 -9.42
CA GLU A 4 -14.43 -15.20 -9.78
C GLU A 4 -14.67 -14.21 -8.63
N LYS A 5 -13.62 -13.52 -8.22
CA LYS A 5 -13.67 -12.46 -7.19
C LYS A 5 -12.97 -11.23 -7.74
N GLU A 6 -13.49 -10.06 -7.38
CA GLU A 6 -12.86 -8.78 -7.70
C GLU A 6 -11.63 -8.55 -6.81
N VAL A 7 -10.48 -8.30 -7.44
CA VAL A 7 -9.19 -8.08 -6.77
C VAL A 7 -8.70 -6.67 -7.05
N GLY A 8 -8.45 -5.90 -5.98
CA GLY A 8 -7.78 -4.61 -6.04
C GLY A 8 -6.27 -4.78 -5.98
N TYR A 9 -5.53 -4.03 -6.80
CA TYR A 9 -4.07 -4.10 -6.81
C TYR A 9 -3.44 -2.70 -6.78
N PHE A 10 -2.70 -2.42 -5.71
CA PHE A 10 -1.96 -1.17 -5.54
C PHE A 10 -0.46 -1.42 -5.80
N ARG A 11 0.11 -0.60 -6.69
CA ARG A 11 1.56 -0.61 -6.96
C ARG A 11 2.16 0.73 -6.56
N LEU A 12 2.95 0.73 -5.50
CA LEU A 12 3.41 1.94 -4.83
C LEU A 12 4.83 2.30 -5.25
N HIS A 13 4.99 3.40 -5.98
CA HIS A 13 6.25 3.81 -6.61
C HIS A 13 7.03 4.88 -5.86
N GLY A 14 6.55 5.31 -4.70
CA GLY A 14 7.03 6.51 -4.03
C GLY A 14 6.21 7.76 -4.36
N ILE A 15 6.27 8.76 -3.48
CA ILE A 15 5.54 10.03 -3.63
C ILE A 15 6.45 11.04 -4.34
N GLY A 16 5.91 11.74 -5.34
CA GLY A 16 6.61 12.76 -6.10
C GLY A 16 5.64 13.60 -6.91
N GLY A 17 6.07 14.79 -7.35
CA GLY A 17 5.25 15.70 -8.17
C GLY A 17 5.31 15.45 -9.69
N GLY A 18 6.09 14.46 -10.13
CA GLY A 18 6.32 14.14 -11.55
C GLY A 18 6.27 12.62 -11.81
N GLU A 19 7.27 12.08 -12.52
CA GLU A 19 7.41 10.63 -12.75
C GLU A 19 7.55 9.81 -11.45
N VAL A 20 7.55 8.48 -11.59
CA VAL A 20 7.76 7.49 -10.53
C VAL A 20 9.01 7.79 -9.67
N ASN A 21 8.79 8.08 -8.39
CA ASN A 21 9.87 8.36 -7.45
C ASN A 21 10.32 7.11 -6.67
N TYR A 22 10.99 6.20 -7.36
CA TYR A 22 11.51 4.96 -6.76
C TYR A 22 12.40 5.19 -5.52
N ARG A 23 13.01 6.38 -5.43
CA ARG A 23 13.85 6.82 -4.33
C ARG A 23 13.09 7.60 -3.25
N TYR A 24 11.77 7.55 -3.22
CA TYR A 24 11.02 7.96 -2.05
C TYR A 24 10.98 6.87 -0.99
N LYS A 25 11.33 7.21 0.25
CA LYS A 25 11.13 6.37 1.42
C LYS A 25 9.88 6.85 2.15
N TYR A 26 8.89 5.98 2.29
CA TYR A 26 7.63 6.38 2.90
C TYR A 26 7.81 6.71 4.38
N THR A 27 7.20 7.82 4.83
CA THR A 27 7.10 8.13 6.26
C THR A 27 5.97 7.31 6.89
N ASP A 28 5.97 7.14 8.21
CA ASP A 28 4.87 6.42 8.88
C ASP A 28 3.51 7.11 8.64
N GLY A 29 3.50 8.45 8.54
CA GLY A 29 2.30 9.21 8.19
C GLY A 29 1.80 8.95 6.77
N ASP A 30 2.70 8.73 5.80
CA ASP A 30 2.30 8.31 4.45
C ASP A 30 1.72 6.90 4.45
N LEU A 31 2.36 5.99 5.19
CA LEU A 31 1.92 4.60 5.29
C LEU A 31 0.55 4.50 5.98
N ALA A 32 0.28 5.31 7.01
CA ALA A 32 -1.03 5.39 7.64
C ALA A 32 -2.11 5.88 6.65
N ARG A 33 -1.83 6.94 5.88
CA ARG A 33 -2.76 7.43 4.84
C ARG A 33 -3.01 6.39 3.74
N LEU A 34 -1.95 5.70 3.30
CA LEU A 34 -2.08 4.60 2.35
C LEU A 34 -2.92 3.45 2.91
N CYS A 35 -2.84 3.21 4.21
CA CYS A 35 -3.64 2.16 4.85
C CYS A 35 -5.13 2.45 4.76
N GLU A 36 -5.52 3.70 5.06
CA GLU A 36 -6.91 4.14 4.94
C GLU A 36 -7.44 4.03 3.51
N LEU A 37 -6.61 4.39 2.51
CA LEU A 37 -6.98 4.21 1.10
C LEU A 37 -7.19 2.75 0.72
N VAL A 38 -6.31 1.86 1.19
CA VAL A 38 -6.41 0.41 0.93
C VAL A 38 -7.62 -0.19 1.62
N ARG A 39 -7.94 0.23 2.84
CA ARG A 39 -9.14 -0.21 3.59
C ARG A 39 -10.44 0.30 2.98
N GLY A 40 -10.42 1.48 2.36
CA GLY A 40 -11.56 2.06 1.66
C GLY A 40 -11.83 1.44 0.27
N ALA A 41 -10.97 0.54 -0.23
CA ALA A 41 -11.19 -0.11 -1.51
C ALA A 41 -12.42 -1.03 -1.46
N SER A 42 -13.28 -0.95 -2.47
CA SER A 42 -14.49 -1.79 -2.59
C SER A 42 -14.20 -3.24 -2.99
N SER A 43 -12.97 -3.53 -3.42
CA SER A 43 -12.57 -4.86 -3.88
C SER A 43 -12.59 -5.88 -2.75
N ARG A 44 -13.00 -7.11 -3.07
CA ARG A 44 -13.12 -8.19 -2.08
C ARG A 44 -11.77 -8.61 -1.49
N GLU A 45 -10.72 -8.58 -2.29
CA GLU A 45 -9.35 -8.86 -1.88
C GLU A 45 -8.45 -7.76 -2.43
N VAL A 46 -7.49 -7.30 -1.63
CA VAL A 46 -6.57 -6.23 -2.03
C VAL A 46 -5.13 -6.69 -1.84
N TYR A 47 -4.32 -6.51 -2.88
CA TYR A 47 -2.87 -6.73 -2.85
C TYR A 47 -2.15 -5.40 -2.98
N VAL A 48 -1.11 -5.22 -2.17
CA VAL A 48 -0.30 -4.00 -2.16
C VAL A 48 1.15 -4.39 -2.39
N MET A 49 1.74 -3.88 -3.47
CA MET A 49 3.15 -4.08 -3.79
C MET A 49 3.89 -2.75 -3.66
N PHE A 50 4.81 -2.69 -2.70
CA PHE A 50 5.80 -1.63 -2.67
C PHE A 50 6.82 -1.89 -3.78
N ASN A 51 7.03 -0.89 -4.62
CA ASN A 51 7.95 -0.93 -5.74
C ASN A 51 8.86 0.29 -5.69
N ASN A 52 9.35 0.64 -4.51
CA ASN A 52 10.38 1.65 -4.26
C ASN A 52 11.65 0.97 -3.72
N VAL A 53 12.77 1.69 -3.63
CA VAL A 53 14.08 1.11 -3.24
C VAL A 53 14.06 0.51 -1.83
N TRP A 54 13.24 1.04 -0.91
CA TRP A 54 13.07 0.52 0.46
C TRP A 54 11.83 -0.36 0.62
N MET A 55 11.36 -1.00 -0.46
CA MET A 55 10.09 -1.73 -0.48
C MET A 55 9.94 -2.77 0.63
N LEU A 56 11.02 -3.46 1.03
CA LEU A 56 10.96 -4.45 2.11
C LEU A 56 10.62 -3.78 3.45
N GLN A 57 11.35 -2.71 3.79
CA GLN A 57 11.15 -2.00 5.05
C GLN A 57 9.80 -1.28 5.07
N ASP A 58 9.42 -0.65 3.96
CA ASP A 58 8.15 0.07 3.86
C ASP A 58 6.96 -0.89 3.88
N ALA A 59 7.04 -2.05 3.24
CA ALA A 59 6.00 -3.09 3.34
C ALA A 59 5.87 -3.66 4.76
N GLN A 60 6.98 -3.88 5.46
CA GLN A 60 6.96 -4.36 6.85
C GLN A 60 6.31 -3.32 7.78
N ARG A 61 6.71 -2.06 7.68
CA ARG A 61 6.13 -0.95 8.46
C ARG A 61 4.65 -0.75 8.12
N PHE A 62 4.30 -0.77 6.84
CA PHE A 62 2.92 -0.69 6.37
C PHE A 62 2.05 -1.78 6.98
N ARG A 63 2.54 -3.03 7.01
CA ARG A 63 1.83 -4.16 7.62
C ARG A 63 1.61 -3.97 9.13
N VAL A 64 2.59 -3.42 9.85
CA VAL A 64 2.47 -3.13 11.28
C VAL A 64 1.44 -2.02 11.51
N ILE A 65 1.63 -0.87 10.85
CA ILE A 65 0.72 0.28 10.95
C ILE A 65 -0.71 -0.13 10.60
N CYS A 66 -0.92 -0.87 9.50
CA CYS A 66 -2.26 -1.33 9.11
C CYS A 66 -2.91 -2.36 10.03
N ARG A 67 -2.18 -2.96 10.97
CA ARG A 67 -2.78 -3.79 12.03
C ARG A 67 -3.15 -2.95 13.24
N ASP A 68 -2.33 -1.94 13.55
CA ASP A 68 -2.45 -1.13 14.77
C ASP A 68 -3.42 0.05 14.63
N VAL A 69 -3.82 0.43 13.39
CA VAL A 69 -4.93 1.37 13.22
C VAL A 69 -6.24 0.67 13.58
N VAL A 70 -6.69 0.86 14.81
CA VAL A 70 -8.06 0.56 15.25
C VAL A 70 -8.99 1.60 14.63
N VAL A 71 -9.94 1.16 13.81
CA VAL A 71 -11.03 2.00 13.32
C VAL A 71 -12.09 2.10 14.41
#